data_AF-A0A519NC41-F1
#
_entry.id   AF-A0A519NC41-F1
#
_cell.length_a   1.000
_cell.length_b   1.000
_cell.length_c   1.000
_cell.angle_alpha   90.00
_cell.angle_beta   90.00
_cell.angle_gamma   90.00
#
_symmetry.space_group_name_H-M   'P 1'
#
loop_
_entity.id
_entity.type
_entity.pdbx_description
1 polymer ?
#
loop_
_entity_poly.entity_id
_entity_poly.type
_entity_poly.pdbx_seq_one_letter_code
_entity_poly.pdbx_strand_id
1 'polypeptide(L)'
;MKSLVAAILLFCVGFAKAQNIYPTKFAGCNTDHFTIESKVESAKIEQSELIKVVSEAIGSEKMAKIEGILMLQIIVGKDGKSCLISLDNKTTIPTEELKIKDMIDSKLVWKVAPEKLSTMISLRFSSGKIKEIKRYGLHGDLGFHELKK
;
A
#
# COMPACT_ATOMS: atom_id res chain seq x y z
N MET A 1 27.30 -52.19 5.12
CA MET A 1 25.94 -51.73 5.47
C MET A 1 26.05 -50.46 6.29
N LYS A 2 25.39 -49.39 5.83
CA LYS A 2 24.81 -48.32 6.64
C LYS A 2 25.83 -47.39 7.33
N SER A 3 25.86 -46.09 7.14
CA SER A 3 25.03 -45.21 6.35
C SER A 3 25.83 -43.92 6.15
N LEU A 4 25.72 -43.38 4.94
CA LEU A 4 25.97 -42.00 4.56
C LEU A 4 25.78 -41.01 5.73
N VAL A 5 26.87 -40.46 6.24
CA VAL A 5 26.84 -39.18 6.96
C VAL A 5 26.91 -38.11 5.87
N ALA A 6 25.75 -37.76 5.31
CA ALA A 6 25.63 -36.75 4.27
C ALA A 6 24.50 -35.77 4.62
N ALA A 7 24.85 -34.48 4.48
CA ALA A 7 23.97 -33.32 4.36
C ALA A 7 23.29 -32.78 5.64
N ILE A 8 24.07 -32.04 6.43
CA ILE A 8 23.60 -30.73 6.92
C ILE A 8 23.65 -29.79 5.71
N LEU A 9 22.51 -29.29 5.22
CA LEU A 9 22.33 -27.95 4.65
C LEU A 9 20.98 -27.82 3.90
N LEU A 10 20.31 -26.68 4.16
CA LEU A 10 19.38 -25.98 3.24
C LEU A 10 17.94 -26.50 3.08
N PHE A 11 17.11 -26.41 4.12
CA PHE A 11 15.63 -26.33 4.01
C PHE A 11 15.14 -25.60 5.28
N CYS A 12 14.59 -24.38 5.32
CA CYS A 12 14.05 -23.46 4.31
C CYS A 12 14.41 -22.01 4.74
N VAL A 13 15.28 -21.34 3.99
CA VAL A 13 15.34 -19.87 4.03
C VAL A 13 14.22 -19.39 3.13
N GLY A 14 13.05 -19.16 3.74
CA GLY A 14 11.84 -18.83 2.99
C GLY A 14 10.76 -18.19 3.87
N PHE A 15 11.13 -17.44 4.90
CA PHE A 15 10.22 -16.41 5.41
C PHE A 15 10.12 -15.36 4.31
N ALA A 16 9.15 -15.57 3.42
CA ALA A 16 8.86 -14.69 2.31
C ALA A 16 8.73 -13.27 2.87
N LYS A 17 9.62 -12.38 2.40
CA LYS A 17 9.55 -10.94 2.65
C LYS A 17 8.34 -10.34 1.93
N ALA A 18 7.14 -10.77 2.29
CA ALA A 18 5.88 -10.18 1.83
C ALA A 18 5.57 -8.88 2.59
N GLN A 19 6.59 -8.10 2.97
CA GLN A 19 6.38 -6.77 3.55
C GLN A 19 5.88 -5.79 2.48
N ASN A 20 6.32 -5.99 1.23
CA ASN A 20 5.93 -5.17 0.09
C ASN A 20 5.14 -6.02 -0.92
N ILE A 21 3.92 -5.59 -1.22
CA ILE A 21 3.01 -6.28 -2.13
C ILE A 21 3.25 -5.81 -3.58
N TYR A 22 3.71 -4.57 -3.76
CA TYR A 22 3.88 -3.94 -5.07
C TYR A 22 5.36 -3.75 -5.46
N PRO A 23 5.66 -3.60 -6.77
CA PRO A 23 7.04 -3.65 -7.27
C PRO A 23 7.90 -2.46 -6.85
N THR A 24 7.32 -1.25 -6.80
CA THR A 24 8.05 -0.07 -6.32
C THR A 24 8.05 -0.07 -4.81
N LYS A 25 9.23 -0.06 -4.19
CA LYS A 25 9.39 -0.16 -2.74
C LYS A 25 10.02 1.10 -2.21
N PHE A 26 9.60 1.49 -1.02
CA PHE A 26 10.20 2.61 -0.34
C PHE A 26 10.81 2.20 1.01
N ALA A 27 11.86 2.92 1.39
CA ALA A 27 12.48 2.77 2.69
C ALA A 27 11.85 3.72 3.73
N GLY A 28 12.26 3.56 4.99
CA GLY A 28 11.92 4.49 6.08
C GLY A 28 10.64 4.18 6.85
N CYS A 29 9.90 3.14 6.47
CA CYS A 29 8.76 2.67 7.25
C CYS A 29 9.20 1.74 8.39
N ASN A 30 8.58 1.88 9.57
CA ASN A 30 8.65 0.84 10.59
C ASN A 30 7.78 -0.35 10.14
N THR A 31 8.43 -1.38 9.62
CA THR A 31 7.84 -2.62 9.13
C THR A 31 7.82 -3.74 10.18
N ASP A 32 7.99 -3.40 11.47
CA ASP A 32 7.75 -4.36 12.56
C ASP A 32 6.29 -4.85 12.50
N HIS A 33 5.86 -5.73 13.41
CA HIS A 33 4.51 -6.31 13.44
C HIS A 33 3.37 -5.34 13.05
N PHE A 34 2.75 -5.59 11.89
CA PHE A 34 1.50 -4.98 11.43
C PHE A 34 0.57 -6.06 10.89
N THR A 35 -0.74 -5.86 11.01
CA THR A 35 -1.75 -6.70 10.37
C THR A 35 -2.07 -6.20 8.95
N ILE A 36 -2.58 -7.04 8.07
CA ILE A 36 -3.11 -6.60 6.76
C ILE A 36 -4.62 -6.56 6.88
N GLU A 37 -5.27 -5.53 6.31
CA GLU A 37 -6.74 -5.51 6.27
C GLU A 37 -7.26 -6.82 5.66
N SER A 38 -8.21 -7.45 6.35
CA SER A 38 -8.66 -8.79 5.98
C SER A 38 -9.99 -8.73 5.25
N LYS A 39 -11.13 -8.69 5.95
CA LYS A 39 -12.47 -8.67 5.34
C LYS A 39 -13.15 -7.29 5.36
N VAL A 40 -12.64 -6.36 6.17
CA VAL A 40 -13.23 -5.05 6.41
C VAL A 40 -12.16 -3.96 6.47
N GLU A 41 -12.57 -2.71 6.22
CA GLU A 41 -11.70 -1.54 6.41
C GLU A 41 -11.51 -1.27 7.90
N SER A 42 -10.34 -1.60 8.44
CA SER A 42 -9.97 -1.40 9.85
C SER A 42 -9.37 -0.01 10.09
N ALA A 43 -8.64 0.54 9.12
CA ALA A 43 -8.19 1.94 9.18
C ALA A 43 -9.21 2.86 8.49
N LYS A 44 -9.70 3.87 9.21
CA LYS A 44 -10.73 4.80 8.71
C LYS A 44 -10.12 6.13 8.32
N ILE A 45 -10.48 6.61 7.12
CA ILE A 45 -10.14 7.95 6.63
C ILE A 45 -11.31 8.46 5.78
N GLU A 46 -11.51 9.78 5.78
CA GLU A 46 -12.46 10.40 4.86
C GLU A 46 -11.88 10.35 3.44
N GLN A 47 -12.67 9.90 2.46
CA GLN A 47 -12.21 9.77 1.08
C GLN A 47 -11.71 11.11 0.49
N SER A 48 -12.31 12.23 0.92
CA SER A 48 -11.91 13.58 0.52
C SER A 48 -10.47 13.91 0.96
N GLU A 49 -10.02 13.44 2.13
CA GLU A 49 -8.67 13.69 2.62
C GLU A 49 -7.63 12.94 1.77
N LEU A 50 -7.92 11.67 1.43
CA LEU A 50 -7.09 10.90 0.51
C LEU A 50 -7.00 11.56 -0.86
N ILE A 51 -8.14 11.98 -1.43
CA ILE A 51 -8.19 12.67 -2.72
C ILE A 51 -7.35 13.94 -2.69
N LYS A 52 -7.50 14.74 -1.62
CA LYS A 52 -6.76 15.99 -1.43
C LYS A 52 -5.25 15.74 -1.39
N VAL A 53 -4.79 14.85 -0.51
CA VAL A 53 -3.34 14.57 -0.36
C VAL A 53 -2.74 14.06 -1.67
N VAL A 54 -3.42 13.13 -2.35
CA VAL A 54 -2.95 12.57 -3.63
C VAL A 54 -2.94 13.64 -4.73
N SER A 55 -4.00 14.45 -4.83
CA SER A 55 -4.09 15.48 -5.87
C SER A 55 -3.07 16.60 -5.64
N GLU A 56 -2.81 16.97 -4.39
CA GLU A 56 -1.75 17.92 -4.02
C GLU A 56 -0.36 17.38 -4.37
N ALA A 57 -0.12 16.08 -4.16
CA ALA A 57 1.17 15.46 -4.48
C ALA A 57 1.47 15.48 -5.97
N ILE A 58 0.47 15.11 -6.77
CA ILE A 58 0.58 15.06 -8.23
C ILE A 58 0.67 16.48 -8.81
N GLY A 59 -0.08 17.43 -8.24
CA GLY A 59 -0.15 18.81 -8.72
C GLY A 59 -1.12 18.98 -9.88
N SER A 60 -1.70 20.18 -10.01
CA SER A 60 -2.80 20.47 -10.93
C SER A 60 -2.51 20.17 -12.40
N GLU A 61 -1.29 20.50 -12.88
CA GLU A 61 -0.90 20.29 -14.28
C GLU A 61 -0.87 18.80 -14.65
N LYS A 62 -0.27 17.98 -13.79
CA LYS A 62 -0.17 16.52 -13.98
C LYS A 62 -1.52 15.86 -13.74
N MET A 63 -2.27 16.33 -12.74
CA MET A 63 -3.63 15.85 -12.50
C MET A 63 -4.51 15.99 -13.74
N ALA A 64 -4.35 17.04 -14.54
CA ALA A 64 -5.12 17.23 -15.78
C ALA A 64 -4.82 16.20 -16.88
N LYS A 65 -3.65 15.54 -16.84
CA LYS A 65 -3.15 14.64 -17.91
C LYS A 65 -3.00 13.19 -17.46
N ILE A 66 -3.03 12.92 -16.15
CA ILE A 66 -2.83 11.59 -15.60
C ILE A 66 -4.02 10.68 -15.91
N GLU A 67 -3.72 9.53 -16.49
CA GLU A 67 -4.67 8.47 -16.80
C GLU A 67 -4.11 7.16 -16.26
N GLY A 68 -4.98 6.22 -15.88
CA GLY A 68 -4.58 4.87 -15.47
C GLY A 68 -4.79 4.59 -13.98
N ILE A 69 -4.00 3.68 -13.42
CA ILE A 69 -4.23 3.15 -12.07
C ILE A 69 -2.96 3.27 -11.23
N LEU A 70 -3.11 3.79 -10.02
CA LEU A 70 -2.08 3.78 -8.98
C LEU A 70 -2.54 2.89 -7.84
N MET A 71 -1.77 1.86 -7.51
CA MET A 71 -2.01 1.04 -6.32
C MET A 71 -0.99 1.37 -5.24
N LEU A 72 -1.46 1.56 -4.02
CA LEU A 72 -0.70 2.00 -2.87
C LEU A 72 -0.80 0.96 -1.76
N GLN A 73 0.31 0.63 -1.14
CA GLN A 73 0.35 -0.09 0.13
C GLN A 73 0.84 0.85 1.22
N ILE A 74 0.01 1.12 2.21
CA ILE A 74 0.28 2.10 3.27
C ILE A 74 0.22 1.40 4.62
N ILE A 75 1.29 1.55 5.42
CA ILE A 75 1.27 1.21 6.84
C ILE A 75 0.61 2.38 7.58
N VAL A 76 -0.41 2.08 8.38
CA VAL A 76 -1.09 3.00 9.28
C VAL A 76 -0.61 2.71 10.70
N GLY A 77 0.05 3.69 11.32
CA GLY A 77 0.50 3.62 12.69
C GLY A 77 -0.65 3.67 13.70
N LYS A 78 -0.36 3.28 14.95
CA LYS A 78 -1.32 3.43 16.07
C LYS A 78 -1.64 4.91 16.36
N ASP A 79 -0.75 5.82 15.97
CA ASP A 79 -0.96 7.27 16.05
C ASP A 79 -1.72 7.83 14.82
N GLY A 80 -2.19 6.95 13.91
CA GLY A 80 -2.88 7.33 12.69
C GLY A 80 -1.96 7.84 11.58
N LYS A 81 -0.64 7.92 11.78
CA LYS A 81 0.28 8.36 10.72
C LYS A 81 0.42 7.32 9.62
N SER A 82 0.60 7.80 8.40
CA SER A 82 0.85 6.96 7.23
C SER A 82 2.33 6.72 7.00
N CYS A 83 2.65 5.56 6.43
CA CYS A 83 3.92 5.33 5.76
C CYS A 83 3.69 4.52 4.49
N LEU A 84 3.92 5.12 3.33
CA LEU A 84 3.82 4.44 2.05
C LEU A 84 5.01 3.49 1.88
N ILE A 85 4.75 2.19 1.89
CA ILE A 85 5.80 1.16 1.85
C ILE A 85 6.04 0.64 0.43
N SER A 86 4.98 0.51 -0.39
CA SER A 86 5.13 0.10 -1.79
C SER A 86 4.01 0.65 -2.68
N LEU A 87 4.27 0.71 -3.99
CA LEU A 87 3.27 1.07 -4.99
C LEU A 87 3.45 0.32 -6.32
N ASP A 88 2.34 0.18 -7.06
CA ASP A 88 2.31 -0.24 -8.47
C ASP A 88 1.74 0.91 -9.29
N ASN A 89 2.56 1.50 -10.16
CA ASN A 89 2.18 2.63 -10.98
C ASN A 89 1.93 2.18 -12.40
N LYS A 90 0.65 2.13 -12.79
CA LYS A 90 0.17 1.90 -14.15
C LYS A 90 -0.52 3.15 -14.69
N THR A 91 -0.04 4.32 -14.28
CA THR A 91 -0.50 5.61 -14.81
C THR A 91 0.39 6.08 -15.96
N THR A 92 -0.06 7.10 -16.68
CA THR A 92 0.71 7.76 -17.74
C THR A 92 1.88 8.59 -17.23
N ILE A 93 2.00 8.79 -15.91
CA ILE A 93 3.04 9.63 -15.30
C ILE A 93 4.01 8.73 -14.50
N PRO A 94 5.34 8.83 -14.73
CA PRO A 94 6.33 8.07 -13.98
C PRO A 94 6.27 8.33 -12.48
N THR A 95 6.62 7.31 -11.68
CA THR A 95 6.49 7.37 -10.22
C THR A 95 7.30 8.51 -9.59
N GLU A 96 8.49 8.76 -10.12
CA GLU A 96 9.45 9.77 -9.67
C GLU A 96 8.86 11.18 -9.77
N GLU A 97 7.89 11.38 -10.66
CA GLU A 97 7.24 12.65 -10.91
C GLU A 97 6.01 12.91 -10.02
N LEU A 98 5.46 11.88 -9.38
CA LEU A 98 4.21 11.97 -8.61
C LEU A 98 4.38 12.54 -7.20
N LYS A 99 5.60 12.50 -6.63
CA LYS A 99 5.91 12.95 -5.24
C LYS A 99 4.97 12.37 -4.16
N ILE A 100 4.40 11.19 -4.43
CA ILE A 100 3.33 10.59 -3.61
C ILE A 100 3.84 10.14 -2.24
N LYS A 101 5.07 9.61 -2.18
CA LYS A 101 5.71 9.13 -0.94
C LYS A 101 5.73 10.21 0.14
N ASP A 102 6.37 11.34 -0.15
CA ASP A 102 6.57 12.43 0.80
C ASP A 102 5.24 12.99 1.30
N MET A 103 4.26 13.11 0.40
CA MET A 103 2.95 13.67 0.71
C MET A 103 2.09 12.72 1.54
N ILE A 104 2.08 11.42 1.24
CA ILE A 104 1.36 10.44 2.06
C ILE A 104 1.98 10.38 3.45
N ASP A 105 3.29 10.25 3.56
CA ASP A 105 3.98 10.11 4.84
C ASP A 105 3.81 11.33 5.75
N SER A 106 3.79 12.54 5.18
CA SER A 106 3.77 13.79 5.96
C SER A 106 2.37 14.33 6.23
N LYS A 107 1.38 14.08 5.36
CA LYS A 107 0.06 14.73 5.44
C LYS A 107 -1.12 13.77 5.62
N LEU A 108 -1.01 12.51 5.17
CA LEU A 108 -2.14 11.60 5.25
C LEU A 108 -2.28 11.06 6.68
N VAL A 109 -3.32 11.51 7.38
CA VAL A 109 -3.61 11.10 8.75
C VAL A 109 -4.94 10.34 8.80
N TRP A 110 -4.89 9.15 9.39
CA TRP A 110 -6.03 8.27 9.59
C TRP A 110 -6.66 8.52 10.96
N LYS A 111 -7.93 8.14 11.12
CA LYS A 111 -8.48 7.95 12.46
C LYS A 111 -7.67 6.88 13.17
N VAL A 112 -7.37 7.10 14.45
CA VAL A 112 -6.56 6.20 15.28
C VAL A 112 -7.06 4.75 15.12
N ALA A 113 -6.15 3.87 14.72
CA ALA A 113 -6.40 2.45 14.58
C ALA A 113 -6.02 1.72 15.89
N PRO A 114 -6.73 0.65 16.27
CA PRO A 114 -6.42 -0.11 17.49
C PRO A 114 -5.04 -0.79 17.43
N GLU A 115 -4.54 -1.06 16.22
CA GLU A 115 -3.25 -1.65 15.97
C GLU A 115 -2.61 -1.08 14.71
N LYS A 116 -1.30 -1.33 14.55
CA LYS A 116 -0.58 -0.98 13.33
C LYS A 116 -1.02 -1.93 12.22
N LEU A 117 -1.41 -1.41 11.08
CA LEU A 117 -1.94 -2.22 9.98
C LEU A 117 -1.48 -1.73 8.61
N SER A 118 -1.58 -2.58 7.60
CA SER A 118 -1.32 -2.27 6.19
C SER A 118 -2.63 -2.25 5.42
N THR A 119 -2.91 -1.14 4.75
CA THR A 119 -4.04 -0.98 3.82
C THR A 119 -3.55 -0.94 2.38
N MET A 120 -4.36 -1.47 1.48
CA MET A 120 -4.11 -1.48 0.04
C MET A 120 -5.20 -0.69 -0.67
N ILE A 121 -4.80 0.32 -1.44
CA ILE A 121 -5.73 1.26 -2.09
C ILE A 121 -5.41 1.34 -3.58
N SER A 122 -6.43 1.25 -4.42
CA SER A 122 -6.35 1.55 -5.85
C SER A 122 -7.05 2.86 -6.15
N LEU A 123 -6.38 3.69 -6.93
CA LEU A 123 -6.86 4.97 -7.41
C LEU A 123 -6.89 4.93 -8.95
N ARG A 124 -8.09 5.02 -9.53
CA ARG A 124 -8.24 5.16 -10.98
C ARG A 124 -8.33 6.63 -11.35
N PHE A 125 -7.39 7.09 -12.15
CA PHE A 125 -7.36 8.44 -12.70
C PHE A 125 -7.98 8.44 -14.09
N SER A 126 -8.86 9.41 -14.33
CA SER A 126 -9.26 9.77 -15.68
C SER A 126 -9.88 11.15 -15.75
N SER A 127 -9.67 11.85 -16.87
CA SER A 127 -10.27 13.15 -17.18
C SER A 127 -10.05 14.17 -16.05
N GLY A 128 -8.80 14.29 -15.58
CA GLY A 128 -8.43 15.29 -14.59
C GLY A 128 -8.76 14.95 -13.13
N LYS A 129 -9.27 13.75 -12.83
CA LYS A 129 -9.84 13.40 -11.51
C LYS A 129 -9.57 11.96 -11.11
N ILE A 130 -9.65 11.68 -9.81
CA ILE A 130 -9.77 10.32 -9.29
C ILE A 130 -11.24 9.88 -9.46
N LYS A 131 -11.48 8.88 -10.31
CA LYS A 131 -12.82 8.39 -10.66
C LYS A 131 -13.30 7.26 -9.76
N GLU A 132 -12.36 6.46 -9.27
CA GLU A 132 -12.65 5.28 -8.47
C GLU A 132 -11.57 5.13 -7.40
N ILE A 133 -12.02 4.83 -6.18
CA ILE A 133 -11.17 4.47 -5.05
C ILE A 133 -11.66 3.12 -4.53
N LYS A 134 -10.79 2.12 -4.62
CA LYS A 134 -11.04 0.76 -4.10
C LYS A 134 -10.05 0.43 -3.02
N ARG A 135 -10.50 -0.32 -2.01
CA ARG A 135 -9.65 -0.84 -0.94
C ARG A 135 -9.63 -2.35 -1.01
N TYR A 136 -8.49 -2.93 -0.67
CA TYR A 136 -8.28 -4.37 -0.77
C TYR A 136 -7.78 -4.94 0.54
N GLY A 137 -8.18 -6.18 0.79
CA GLY A 137 -7.72 -6.99 1.89
C GLY A 137 -7.14 -8.31 1.44
N LEU A 138 -6.44 -8.97 2.37
CA LEU A 138 -5.91 -10.31 2.20
C LEU A 138 -6.50 -11.22 3.29
N HIS A 139 -7.22 -12.25 2.88
CA HIS A 139 -7.80 -13.26 3.77
C HIS A 139 -7.47 -14.64 3.24
N GLY A 140 -7.27 -15.63 4.12
CA GLY A 140 -6.89 -16.99 3.73
C GLY A 140 -7.83 -17.59 2.68
N ASP A 141 -9.14 -17.50 2.90
CA ASP A 141 -10.14 -18.10 2.01
C ASP A 141 -10.50 -17.25 0.78
N LEU A 142 -10.24 -15.93 0.82
CA LEU A 142 -10.67 -15.00 -0.23
C LEU A 142 -9.50 -14.54 -1.10
N GLY A 143 -8.27 -14.81 -0.69
CA GLY A 143 -7.07 -14.23 -1.28
C GLY A 143 -7.10 -12.71 -1.23
N PHE A 144 -6.53 -12.08 -2.26
CA PHE A 144 -6.61 -10.65 -2.49
C PHE A 144 -8.00 -10.29 -3.01
N HIS A 145 -8.75 -9.47 -2.29
CA HIS A 145 -10.13 -9.14 -2.61
C HIS A 145 -10.48 -7.70 -2.26
N GLU A 146 -11.50 -7.15 -2.91
CA GLU A 146 -12.00 -5.81 -2.60
C GLU A 146 -12.77 -5.83 -1.27
N LEU A 147 -12.46 -4.86 -0.41
CA LEU A 147 -13.15 -4.65 0.85
C LEU A 147 -14.51 -4.00 0.58
N LYS A 148 -15.55 -4.56 1.20
CA LYS A 148 -16.88 -3.94 1.19
C LYS A 148 -16.87 -2.78 2.20
N LYS A 149 -17.44 -1.64 1.78
CA LYS A 149 -17.65 -0.47 2.62
C LYS A 149 -18.63 -0.75 3.76
#